data_AF-A0A2E7QMF1-F1
#
_entry.id   AF-A0A2E7QMF1-F1
#
_cell.length_a   1.000
_cell.length_b   1.000
_cell.length_c   1.000
_cell.angle_alpha   90.00
_cell.angle_beta   90.00
_cell.angle_gamma   90.00
#
_symmetry.space_group_name_H-M   'P 1'
#
loop_
_entity.id
_entity.type
_entity.pdbx_description
1 polymer ?
#
loop_
_entity_poly.entity_id
_entity_poly.type
_entity_poly.pdbx_seq_one_letter_code
_entity_poly.pdbx_strand_id
1 'polypeptide(L)'
;MRFAAIIPAFLLLACGNGTQSEPEMAAGNNATSGPSTPAKGAAPPEANASAPASSKSVDPPHPHVQKLVDGLSSYRPTDVWECLPAAYQDDLLKLVRAAGEMDEELHLKLFEVLKKAAGLDATRIGILRESLRSRVSGKDSLEAKLAGQLDNLSELVDAVANSSLSSRDWLRDPKLEDLVRGDGAKIMAGGMRLSAALGGGSTASMRGLTVKPMVGLDNIVELTDGNQTARWECVKLDGKWLPRNLTDRWPALMASGHAVLKPFGANALKDNPERKAALMALLDDVGQSLTKIDLAENASDLDGDWPAIAATFLRLVGRPPPPPGRVLKWSYGGDLPGVQNIARSLRQPRADIIKSLGEPDQVVAPNQPANTPQRPEFYMVYRGLELFDARPGRNNARLDAVAFGIINGVVVDIQVQ
;
A
#
# COMPACT_ATOMS: atom_id res chain seq x y z
N MET A 1 -8.25 5.99 3.48
CA MET A 1 -8.60 5.22 4.68
C MET A 1 -7.71 4.01 4.77
N ARG A 2 -7.33 3.69 6.00
CA ARG A 2 -6.79 2.39 6.42
C ARG A 2 -7.93 1.35 6.52
N PHE A 3 -8.82 1.30 5.52
CA PHE A 3 -10.14 0.63 5.60
C PHE A 3 -10.15 -0.85 5.26
N ALA A 4 -9.08 -1.33 4.63
CA ALA A 4 -8.62 -2.67 4.89
C ALA A 4 -7.94 -2.57 6.26
N ALA A 5 -8.52 -3.00 7.37
CA ALA A 5 -7.85 -3.15 8.67
C ALA A 5 -7.91 -4.58 9.21
N ILE A 6 -8.98 -5.29 8.85
CA ILE A 6 -9.10 -6.74 9.02
C ILE A 6 -8.44 -7.48 7.83
N ILE A 7 -8.50 -6.92 6.62
CA ILE A 7 -7.84 -7.46 5.42
C ILE A 7 -6.29 -7.35 5.46
N PRO A 8 -5.64 -6.29 5.97
CA PRO A 8 -4.19 -6.23 6.20
C PRO A 8 -3.74 -7.25 7.21
N ALA A 9 -4.49 -7.66 8.22
CA ALA A 9 -4.02 -8.74 9.09
C ALA A 9 -3.68 -10.01 8.27
N PHE A 10 -4.48 -10.30 7.25
CA PHE A 10 -4.24 -11.36 6.27
C PHE A 10 -3.28 -10.97 5.12
N LEU A 11 -3.31 -9.72 4.65
CA LEU A 11 -2.44 -9.19 3.59
C LEU A 11 -1.00 -8.89 4.06
N LEU A 12 -0.80 -8.61 5.35
CA LEU A 12 0.50 -8.32 5.99
C LEU A 12 1.36 -9.59 6.07
N LEU A 13 0.74 -10.78 6.09
CA LEU A 13 1.42 -12.06 5.89
C LEU A 13 1.87 -12.28 4.42
N ALA A 14 1.24 -11.60 3.45
CA ALA A 14 1.50 -11.76 2.01
C ALA A 14 2.46 -10.70 1.43
N CYS A 15 2.45 -9.46 1.94
CA CYS A 15 3.22 -8.33 1.41
C CYS A 15 4.68 -8.29 1.93
N GLY A 16 5.29 -9.45 2.13
CA GLY A 16 6.65 -9.61 2.63
C GLY A 16 7.77 -9.23 1.65
N ASN A 17 7.47 -8.90 0.40
CA ASN A 17 8.47 -8.59 -0.64
C ASN A 17 8.22 -7.24 -1.32
N GLY A 18 9.28 -6.42 -1.39
CA GLY A 18 9.49 -5.54 -2.54
C GLY A 18 9.65 -4.03 -2.29
N THR A 19 10.63 -3.62 -1.48
CA THR A 19 11.54 -2.52 -1.87
C THR A 19 12.85 -2.67 -1.09
N GLN A 20 13.73 -3.55 -1.57
CA GLN A 20 15.16 -3.36 -1.36
C GLN A 20 15.90 -3.90 -2.58
N SER A 21 16.89 -3.11 -2.97
CA SER A 21 17.71 -3.11 -4.18
C SER A 21 18.25 -4.48 -4.58
N GLU A 22 18.32 -4.70 -5.90
CA GLU A 22 19.08 -5.78 -6.51
C GLU A 22 20.49 -5.89 -5.89
N PRO A 23 20.99 -7.10 -5.59
CA PRO A 23 22.41 -7.28 -5.38
C PRO A 23 23.10 -7.14 -6.74
N GLU A 24 23.97 -6.14 -6.82
CA GLU A 24 24.89 -5.86 -7.92
C GLU A 24 25.62 -7.16 -8.32
N MET A 25 25.27 -7.71 -9.48
CA MET A 25 25.98 -8.83 -10.08
C MET A 25 27.28 -8.32 -10.70
N ALA A 26 28.39 -8.51 -9.99
CA ALA A 26 29.73 -8.28 -10.52
C ALA A 26 30.07 -9.36 -11.58
N ALA A 27 29.96 -8.98 -12.85
CA ALA A 27 30.56 -9.71 -13.97
C ALA A 27 31.99 -9.19 -14.21
N GLY A 28 32.97 -10.07 -14.04
CA GLY A 28 34.37 -9.79 -14.36
C GLY A 28 34.70 -9.96 -15.84
N ASN A 29 35.75 -9.24 -16.29
CA ASN A 29 36.64 -9.44 -17.46
C ASN A 29 37.47 -8.12 -17.63
N ASN A 30 38.77 -8.03 -17.97
CA ASN A 30 39.83 -8.97 -18.31
C ASN A 30 41.20 -8.21 -18.38
N ALA A 31 42.32 -8.91 -18.17
CA ALA A 31 43.72 -8.67 -18.64
C ALA A 31 44.54 -7.44 -18.10
N THR A 32 45.87 -7.44 -17.87
CA THR A 32 47.01 -8.17 -18.50
C THR A 32 48.32 -8.06 -17.65
N SER A 33 49.15 -9.12 -17.62
CA SER A 33 50.65 -9.25 -17.51
C SER A 33 51.50 -8.25 -16.69
N GLY A 34 52.53 -8.58 -15.90
CA GLY A 34 53.47 -9.71 -15.74
C GLY A 34 54.66 -9.24 -14.82
N PRO A 35 55.87 -9.83 -14.84
CA PRO A 35 56.30 -11.04 -14.11
C PRO A 35 57.47 -10.79 -13.10
N SER A 36 57.67 -11.65 -12.08
CA SER A 36 59.02 -12.10 -11.63
C SER A 36 58.98 -13.33 -10.70
N THR A 37 60.07 -14.10 -10.74
CA THR A 37 60.28 -15.51 -10.33
C THR A 37 60.83 -15.65 -8.87
N PRO A 38 61.37 -16.80 -8.39
CA PRO A 38 60.78 -17.64 -7.34
C PRO A 38 61.60 -17.73 -6.03
N ALA A 39 60.98 -18.17 -4.92
CA ALA A 39 61.72 -18.66 -3.75
C ALA A 39 61.04 -19.86 -3.07
N LYS A 40 61.64 -21.00 -3.36
CA LYS A 40 61.75 -22.31 -2.68
C LYS A 40 61.59 -22.28 -1.14
N GLY A 41 60.83 -23.22 -0.58
CA GLY A 41 61.06 -23.70 0.80
C GLY A 41 59.89 -24.29 1.58
N ALA A 42 59.90 -25.62 1.70
CA ALA A 42 59.40 -26.46 2.81
C ALA A 42 57.88 -26.67 3.04
N ALA A 43 57.50 -27.96 3.03
CA ALA A 43 56.28 -28.54 3.61
C ALA A 43 56.62 -29.20 4.98
N PRO A 44 55.66 -29.80 5.71
CA PRO A 44 54.49 -29.22 6.37
C PRO A 44 54.53 -29.51 7.90
N PRO A 45 53.49 -29.12 8.68
CA PRO A 45 53.02 -30.08 9.66
C PRO A 45 51.51 -30.32 9.55
N GLU A 46 51.17 -31.61 9.63
CA GLU A 46 49.84 -32.13 9.91
C GLU A 46 49.24 -31.43 11.13
N ALA A 47 48.15 -30.70 10.92
CA ALA A 47 47.24 -30.29 11.98
C ALA A 47 45.88 -30.89 11.66
N ASN A 48 45.62 -32.02 12.29
CA ASN A 48 44.36 -32.72 12.35
C ASN A 48 43.33 -31.82 13.06
N ALA A 49 42.65 -30.95 12.31
CA ALA A 49 41.53 -30.15 12.82
C ALA A 49 40.23 -30.80 12.35
N SER A 50 39.65 -31.60 13.25
CA SER A 50 38.29 -32.08 13.13
C SER A 50 37.35 -30.88 12.93
N ALA A 51 36.71 -30.81 11.77
CA ALA A 51 35.57 -29.93 11.55
C ALA A 51 34.48 -30.30 12.58
N PRO A 52 33.85 -29.31 13.27
CA PRO A 52 32.74 -29.63 14.15
C PRO A 52 31.59 -30.16 13.31
N ALA A 53 31.17 -31.39 13.61
CA ALA A 53 30.00 -32.00 13.03
C ALA A 53 28.78 -31.11 13.29
N SER A 54 28.18 -30.62 12.20
CA SER A 54 26.86 -29.98 12.21
C SER A 54 25.88 -30.93 12.90
N SER A 55 25.39 -30.49 14.06
CA SER A 55 24.33 -31.17 14.78
C SER A 55 23.06 -31.02 13.97
N LYS A 56 22.73 -32.05 13.17
CA LYS A 56 21.46 -32.14 12.44
C LYS A 56 20.31 -31.78 13.37
N SER A 57 19.64 -30.65 13.12
CA SER A 57 18.46 -30.25 13.88
C SER A 57 17.39 -31.33 13.73
N VAL A 58 16.83 -31.80 14.84
CA VAL A 58 15.84 -32.90 14.88
C VAL A 58 14.57 -32.60 14.07
N ASP A 59 14.25 -31.31 13.82
CA ASP A 59 13.26 -30.89 12.83
C ASP A 59 13.87 -29.86 11.89
N PRO A 60 14.09 -30.17 10.60
CA PRO A 60 14.64 -29.22 9.64
C PRO A 60 13.61 -28.15 9.24
N PRO A 61 14.06 -26.97 8.74
CA PRO A 61 13.18 -25.88 8.31
C PRO A 61 12.39 -26.17 7.03
N HIS A 62 12.95 -26.93 6.10
CA HIS A 62 12.38 -27.09 4.76
C HIS A 62 10.91 -27.59 4.72
N PRO A 63 10.44 -28.61 5.47
CA PRO A 63 9.06 -29.08 5.36
C PRO A 63 8.07 -28.06 5.95
N HIS A 64 8.47 -27.31 6.98
CA HIS A 64 7.66 -26.27 7.60
C HIS A 64 7.50 -25.07 6.66
N VAL A 65 8.61 -24.62 6.06
CA VAL A 65 8.61 -23.50 5.13
C VAL A 65 7.89 -23.88 3.84
N GLN A 66 8.02 -25.11 3.34
CA GLN A 66 7.23 -25.60 2.20
C GLN A 66 5.73 -25.52 2.50
N LYS A 67 5.27 -26.02 3.65
CA LYS A 67 3.85 -25.94 4.02
C LYS A 67 3.34 -24.50 4.08
N LEU A 68 4.15 -23.57 4.61
CA LEU A 68 3.82 -22.15 4.63
C LEU A 68 3.69 -21.57 3.20
N VAL A 69 4.66 -21.87 2.32
CA VAL A 69 4.65 -21.43 0.90
C VAL A 69 3.45 -22.01 0.15
N ASP A 70 3.15 -23.29 0.34
CA ASP A 70 1.99 -23.96 -0.26
C ASP A 70 0.67 -23.34 0.21
N GLY A 71 0.56 -23.08 1.53
CA GLY A 71 -0.59 -22.43 2.12
C GLY A 71 -0.82 -21.02 1.57
N LEU A 72 0.24 -20.21 1.45
CA LEU A 72 0.18 -18.86 0.89
C LEU A 72 -0.16 -18.86 -0.61
N SER A 73 0.46 -19.74 -1.40
CA SER A 73 0.28 -19.80 -2.85
C SER A 73 -1.08 -20.39 -3.28
N SER A 74 -1.66 -21.23 -2.43
CA SER A 74 -2.96 -21.88 -2.64
C SER A 74 -4.11 -21.24 -1.88
N TYR A 75 -3.88 -20.09 -1.22
CA TYR A 75 -4.88 -19.38 -0.42
C TYR A 75 -5.54 -20.26 0.66
N ARG A 76 -4.74 -21.10 1.34
CA ARG A 76 -5.19 -21.98 2.43
C ARG A 76 -4.81 -21.37 3.78
N PRO A 77 -5.67 -20.50 4.36
CA PRO A 77 -5.33 -19.76 5.58
C PRO A 77 -5.12 -20.69 6.79
N THR A 78 -5.76 -21.86 6.83
CA THR A 78 -5.56 -22.86 7.89
C THR A 78 -4.14 -23.41 7.90
N ASP A 79 -3.56 -23.68 6.73
CA ASP A 79 -2.17 -24.16 6.63
C ASP A 79 -1.19 -23.09 7.11
N VAL A 80 -1.44 -21.83 6.74
CA VAL A 80 -0.65 -20.69 7.20
C VAL A 80 -0.75 -20.56 8.72
N TRP A 81 -1.98 -20.61 9.26
CA TRP A 81 -2.25 -20.54 10.69
C TRP A 81 -1.49 -21.60 11.49
N GLU A 82 -1.51 -22.87 11.04
CA GLU A 82 -0.83 -23.98 11.70
C GLU A 82 0.71 -23.90 11.64
N CYS A 83 1.25 -23.11 10.71
CA CYS A 83 2.68 -22.84 10.61
C CYS A 83 3.15 -21.74 11.56
N LEU A 84 2.24 -20.93 12.12
CA LEU A 84 2.59 -19.86 13.05
C LEU A 84 2.90 -20.40 14.46
N PRO A 85 3.92 -19.83 15.14
CA PRO A 85 4.13 -20.00 16.58
C PRO A 85 2.92 -19.55 17.40
N ALA A 86 2.76 -20.11 18.61
CA ALA A 86 1.65 -19.77 19.49
C ALA A 86 1.59 -18.28 19.84
N ALA A 87 2.75 -17.63 20.03
CA ALA A 87 2.82 -16.20 20.27
C ALA A 87 2.23 -15.37 19.11
N TYR A 88 2.47 -15.78 17.86
CA TYR A 88 1.97 -15.07 16.68
C TYR A 88 0.49 -15.31 16.46
N GLN A 89 0.03 -16.53 16.75
CA GLN A 89 -1.40 -16.83 16.79
C GLN A 89 -2.13 -15.95 17.82
N ASP A 90 -1.56 -15.80 19.03
CA ASP A 90 -2.13 -14.94 20.07
C ASP A 90 -2.15 -13.46 19.66
N ASP A 91 -1.10 -12.96 19.01
CA ASP A 91 -1.09 -11.58 18.48
C ASP A 91 -2.18 -11.33 17.43
N LEU A 92 -2.38 -12.27 16.51
CA LEU A 92 -3.48 -12.19 15.54
C LEU A 92 -4.84 -12.24 16.24
N LEU A 93 -5.00 -13.07 17.28
CA LEU A 93 -6.22 -13.10 18.09
C LEU A 93 -6.45 -11.79 18.85
N LYS A 94 -5.41 -11.14 19.37
CA LYS A 94 -5.53 -9.80 19.98
C LYS A 94 -5.98 -8.76 18.95
N LEU A 95 -5.46 -8.84 17.73
CA LEU A 95 -5.86 -7.94 16.64
C LEU A 95 -7.33 -8.16 16.26
N VAL A 96 -7.77 -9.41 16.20
CA VAL A 96 -9.16 -9.80 15.95
C VAL A 96 -10.08 -9.33 17.08
N ARG A 97 -9.66 -9.47 18.35
CA ARG A 97 -10.39 -8.90 19.50
C ARG A 97 -10.49 -7.38 19.42
N ALA A 98 -9.42 -6.70 19.06
CA ALA A 98 -9.43 -5.24 18.86
C ALA A 98 -10.37 -4.81 17.72
N ALA A 99 -10.57 -5.65 16.69
CA ALA A 99 -11.59 -5.42 15.67
C ALA A 99 -13.02 -5.63 16.20
N GLY A 100 -13.22 -6.58 17.11
CA GLY A 100 -14.48 -6.79 17.84
C GLY A 100 -14.83 -5.63 18.79
N GLU A 101 -13.85 -4.86 19.24
CA GLU A 101 -14.08 -3.65 20.04
C GLU A 101 -14.62 -2.46 19.22
N MET A 102 -14.78 -2.60 17.89
CA MET A 102 -15.34 -1.54 17.05
C MET A 102 -16.74 -1.13 17.51
N ASP A 103 -17.06 0.16 17.39
CA ASP A 103 -18.41 0.65 17.70
C ASP A 103 -19.45 -0.13 16.88
N GLU A 104 -20.45 -0.67 17.58
CA GLU A 104 -21.41 -1.61 17.00
C GLU A 104 -22.24 -0.99 15.88
N GLU A 105 -22.66 0.26 16.07
CA GLU A 105 -23.44 1.00 15.07
C GLU A 105 -22.61 1.28 13.82
N LEU A 106 -21.37 1.74 14.01
CA LEU A 106 -20.42 1.94 12.92
C LEU A 106 -20.14 0.63 12.16
N HIS A 107 -19.98 -0.49 12.88
CA HIS A 107 -19.77 -1.80 12.28
C HIS A 107 -20.95 -2.24 11.42
N LEU A 108 -22.17 -2.17 11.98
CA LEU A 108 -23.37 -2.55 11.24
C LEU A 108 -23.54 -1.68 9.99
N LYS A 109 -23.30 -0.37 10.12
CA LYS A 109 -23.40 0.54 8.98
C LYS A 109 -22.33 0.27 7.92
N LEU A 110 -21.10 -0.03 8.33
CA LEU A 110 -20.02 -0.43 7.42
C LEU A 110 -20.43 -1.66 6.61
N PHE A 111 -20.96 -2.70 7.27
CA PHE A 111 -21.36 -3.93 6.58
C PHE A 111 -22.64 -3.78 5.76
N GLU A 112 -23.55 -2.88 6.10
CA GLU A 112 -24.67 -2.47 5.24
C GLU A 112 -24.14 -1.91 3.90
N VAL A 113 -23.18 -0.97 3.98
CA VAL A 113 -22.56 -0.37 2.79
C VAL A 113 -21.77 -1.41 1.98
N LEU A 114 -21.00 -2.29 2.64
CA LEU A 114 -20.27 -3.36 1.95
C LEU A 114 -21.22 -4.35 1.26
N LYS A 115 -22.33 -4.74 1.88
CA LYS A 115 -23.35 -5.61 1.27
C LYS A 115 -24.00 -4.96 0.06
N LYS A 116 -24.24 -3.65 0.12
CA LYS A 116 -24.73 -2.90 -1.03
C LYS A 116 -23.73 -2.87 -2.18
N ALA A 117 -22.45 -2.68 -1.88
CA ALA A 117 -21.40 -2.75 -2.89
C ALA A 117 -21.26 -4.16 -3.49
N ALA A 118 -21.36 -5.21 -2.67
CA ALA A 118 -21.36 -6.61 -3.11
C ALA A 118 -22.59 -6.95 -3.98
N GLY A 119 -23.72 -6.26 -3.77
CA GLY A 119 -24.93 -6.43 -4.57
C GLY A 119 -24.85 -5.83 -5.98
N LEU A 120 -23.79 -5.08 -6.31
CA LEU A 120 -23.60 -4.56 -7.67
C LEU A 120 -23.25 -5.69 -8.63
N ASP A 121 -24.11 -5.91 -9.62
CA ASP A 121 -23.87 -6.95 -10.63
C ASP A 121 -22.76 -6.57 -11.63
N ALA A 122 -22.41 -7.51 -12.51
CA ALA A 122 -21.38 -7.32 -13.54
C ALA A 122 -21.70 -6.14 -14.48
N THR A 123 -22.98 -5.83 -14.69
CA THR A 123 -23.44 -4.70 -15.53
C THR A 123 -23.08 -3.39 -14.84
N ARG A 124 -23.41 -3.22 -13.56
CA ARG A 124 -23.12 -2.01 -12.78
C ARG A 124 -21.61 -1.80 -12.60
N ILE A 125 -20.86 -2.87 -12.34
CA ILE A 125 -19.40 -2.82 -12.31
C ILE A 125 -18.82 -2.40 -13.67
N GLY A 126 -19.41 -2.87 -14.78
CA GLY A 126 -19.07 -2.45 -16.14
C GLY A 126 -19.28 -0.96 -16.38
N ILE A 127 -20.43 -0.43 -15.97
CA ILE A 127 -20.75 1.00 -16.04
C ILE A 127 -19.74 1.83 -15.25
N LEU A 128 -19.48 1.45 -13.99
CA LEU A 128 -18.52 2.15 -13.13
C LEU A 128 -17.10 2.15 -13.73
N ARG A 129 -16.68 1.02 -14.31
CA ARG A 129 -15.38 0.90 -14.98
C ARG A 129 -15.25 1.86 -16.16
N GLU A 130 -16.29 1.97 -16.97
CA GLU A 130 -16.31 2.87 -18.12
C GLU A 130 -16.27 4.34 -17.69
N SER A 131 -17.08 4.71 -16.69
CA SER A 131 -17.05 6.04 -16.08
C SER A 131 -15.67 6.37 -15.48
N LEU A 132 -15.00 5.41 -14.83
CA LEU A 132 -13.62 5.63 -14.36
C LEU A 132 -12.62 5.80 -15.51
N ARG A 133 -12.63 4.90 -16.49
CA ARG A 133 -11.65 4.91 -17.58
C ARG A 133 -11.71 6.18 -18.42
N SER A 134 -12.91 6.69 -18.69
CA SER A 134 -13.12 7.93 -19.43
C SER A 134 -12.58 9.18 -18.70
N ARG A 135 -12.32 9.08 -17.39
CA ARG A 135 -11.96 10.20 -16.52
C ARG A 135 -10.55 10.15 -15.96
N VAL A 136 -9.89 9.00 -16.05
CA VAL A 136 -8.52 8.84 -15.57
C VAL A 136 -7.54 9.22 -16.66
N SER A 137 -6.68 10.20 -16.36
CA SER A 137 -5.56 10.58 -17.22
C SER A 137 -4.32 9.76 -16.86
N GLY A 138 -3.86 8.91 -17.78
CA GLY A 138 -2.62 8.15 -17.66
C GLY A 138 -2.79 6.70 -17.18
N LYS A 139 -2.14 5.78 -17.91
CA LYS A 139 -2.26 4.32 -17.72
C LYS A 139 -1.66 3.81 -16.41
N ASP A 140 -0.70 4.54 -15.84
CA ASP A 140 0.04 4.10 -14.63
C ASP A 140 -0.49 4.71 -13.32
N SER A 141 -1.53 5.54 -13.40
CA SER A 141 -2.16 6.15 -12.22
C SER A 141 -2.80 5.10 -11.31
N LEU A 142 -2.89 5.39 -10.01
CA LEU A 142 -3.56 4.52 -9.03
C LEU A 142 -5.02 4.29 -9.44
N GLU A 143 -5.66 5.32 -9.96
CA GLU A 143 -7.03 5.32 -10.43
C GLU A 143 -7.22 4.39 -11.63
N ALA A 144 -6.28 4.37 -12.58
CA ALA A 144 -6.31 3.45 -13.73
C ALA A 144 -6.10 2.00 -13.28
N LYS A 145 -5.16 1.77 -12.34
CA LYS A 145 -4.94 0.45 -11.74
C LYS A 145 -6.21 -0.01 -11.02
N LEU A 146 -6.82 0.83 -10.20
CA LEU A 146 -8.06 0.48 -9.48
C LEU A 146 -9.22 0.19 -10.43
N ALA A 147 -9.39 1.00 -11.49
CA ALA A 147 -10.41 0.77 -12.52
C ALA A 147 -10.20 -0.58 -13.24
N GLY A 148 -8.93 -0.95 -13.48
CA GLY A 148 -8.56 -2.26 -14.03
C GLY A 148 -8.76 -3.42 -13.07
N GLN A 149 -9.00 -3.17 -11.78
CA GLN A 149 -9.11 -4.18 -10.72
C GLN A 149 -10.49 -4.21 -10.06
N LEU A 150 -11.50 -3.55 -10.64
CA LEU A 150 -12.84 -3.51 -10.07
C LEU A 150 -13.49 -4.88 -9.91
N ASP A 151 -13.23 -5.84 -10.80
CA ASP A 151 -13.75 -7.20 -10.63
C ASP A 151 -13.14 -7.89 -9.42
N ASN A 152 -11.81 -7.84 -9.28
CA ASN A 152 -11.10 -8.40 -8.13
C ASN A 152 -11.51 -7.69 -6.82
N LEU A 153 -11.76 -6.38 -6.87
CA LEU A 153 -12.27 -5.64 -5.73
C LEU A 153 -13.70 -6.05 -5.39
N SER A 154 -14.56 -6.24 -6.40
CA SER A 154 -15.95 -6.69 -6.21
C SER A 154 -15.99 -8.08 -5.56
N GLU A 155 -15.18 -9.03 -6.06
CA GLU A 155 -15.05 -10.36 -5.45
C GLU A 155 -14.58 -10.30 -3.99
N LEU A 156 -13.60 -9.43 -3.69
CA LEU A 156 -13.12 -9.25 -2.32
C LEU A 156 -14.19 -8.62 -1.41
N VAL A 157 -14.90 -7.60 -1.91
CA VAL A 157 -15.98 -6.93 -1.18
C VAL A 157 -17.11 -7.92 -0.91
N ASP A 158 -17.50 -8.73 -1.90
CA ASP A 158 -18.50 -9.78 -1.74
C ASP A 158 -18.08 -10.81 -0.67
N ALA A 159 -16.85 -11.32 -0.75
CA ALA A 159 -16.33 -12.26 0.23
C ALA A 159 -16.32 -11.69 1.65
N VAL A 160 -15.96 -10.41 1.82
CA VAL A 160 -15.96 -9.76 3.14
C VAL A 160 -17.38 -9.47 3.61
N ALA A 161 -18.23 -8.90 2.76
CA ALA A 161 -19.59 -8.49 3.09
C ALA A 161 -20.47 -9.66 3.54
N ASN A 162 -20.25 -10.83 2.94
CA ASN A 162 -20.99 -12.05 3.22
C ASN A 162 -20.29 -12.99 4.22
N SER A 163 -19.14 -12.57 4.78
CA SER A 163 -18.44 -13.36 5.79
C SER A 163 -19.06 -13.24 7.18
N SER A 164 -18.60 -14.12 8.08
CA SER A 164 -18.90 -14.07 9.52
C SER A 164 -18.56 -12.71 10.16
N LEU A 165 -17.59 -11.97 9.59
CA LEU A 165 -17.22 -10.63 10.05
C LEU A 165 -18.41 -9.67 10.06
N SER A 166 -19.39 -9.86 9.18
CA SER A 166 -20.54 -8.96 9.05
C SER A 166 -21.56 -9.10 10.18
N SER A 167 -21.44 -10.12 11.02
CA SER A 167 -22.43 -10.45 12.04
C SER A 167 -22.21 -9.67 13.34
N ARG A 168 -23.31 -9.39 14.03
CA ARG A 168 -23.27 -8.85 15.40
C ARG A 168 -22.69 -9.87 16.39
N ASP A 169 -22.86 -11.16 16.13
CA ASP A 169 -22.31 -12.22 16.98
C ASP A 169 -20.78 -12.23 16.91
N TRP A 170 -20.22 -11.97 15.73
CA TRP A 170 -18.78 -11.83 15.54
C TRP A 170 -18.17 -10.69 16.35
N LEU A 171 -18.80 -9.51 16.39
CA LEU A 171 -18.34 -8.40 17.22
C LEU A 171 -18.22 -8.78 18.70
N ARG A 172 -19.17 -9.59 19.19
CA ARG A 172 -19.24 -9.97 20.60
C ARG A 172 -18.22 -11.04 20.98
N ASP A 173 -17.99 -12.01 20.10
CA ASP A 173 -17.11 -13.15 20.32
C ASP A 173 -16.32 -13.48 19.03
N PRO A 174 -15.29 -12.70 18.70
CA PRO A 174 -14.58 -12.85 17.44
C PRO A 174 -13.62 -14.06 17.48
N LYS A 175 -13.98 -15.11 16.74
CA LYS A 175 -13.26 -16.40 16.60
C LYS A 175 -12.52 -16.52 15.26
N LEU A 176 -11.24 -16.16 15.23
CA LEU A 176 -10.44 -16.18 14.00
C LEU A 176 -10.52 -17.52 13.26
N GLU A 177 -10.65 -18.64 13.97
CA GLU A 177 -10.82 -19.97 13.37
C GLU A 177 -12.04 -20.08 12.46
N ASP A 178 -13.18 -19.49 12.84
CA ASP A 178 -14.41 -19.53 12.04
C ASP A 178 -14.24 -18.75 10.74
N LEU A 179 -13.54 -17.60 10.81
CA LEU A 179 -13.19 -16.82 9.63
C LEU A 179 -12.23 -17.59 8.72
N VAL A 180 -11.18 -18.18 9.29
CA VAL A 180 -10.16 -18.96 8.56
C VAL A 180 -10.79 -20.15 7.84
N ARG A 181 -11.69 -20.89 8.52
CA ARG A 181 -12.37 -22.08 7.95
C ARG A 181 -13.50 -21.73 6.98
N GLY A 182 -14.15 -20.57 7.16
CA GLY A 182 -15.19 -20.05 6.29
C GLY A 182 -14.62 -19.29 5.09
N ASP A 183 -14.92 -18.00 4.99
CA ASP A 183 -14.57 -17.17 3.83
C ASP A 183 -13.10 -16.72 3.79
N GLY A 184 -12.27 -17.14 4.76
CA GLY A 184 -10.87 -16.75 4.87
C GLY A 184 -10.06 -17.03 3.60
N ALA A 185 -10.31 -18.15 2.92
CA ALA A 185 -9.64 -18.47 1.65
C ALA A 185 -9.99 -17.47 0.54
N LYS A 186 -11.27 -17.06 0.43
CA LYS A 186 -11.72 -16.07 -0.57
C LYS A 186 -11.17 -14.69 -0.27
N ILE A 187 -11.22 -14.27 1.01
CA ILE A 187 -10.68 -12.97 1.46
C ILE A 187 -9.17 -12.90 1.20
N MET A 188 -8.44 -13.97 1.53
CA MET A 188 -7.01 -14.09 1.28
C MET A 188 -6.69 -14.03 -0.22
N ALA A 189 -7.43 -14.78 -1.05
CA ALA A 189 -7.25 -14.77 -2.51
C ALA A 189 -7.52 -13.39 -3.11
N GLY A 190 -8.67 -12.77 -2.80
CA GLY A 190 -9.04 -11.44 -3.28
C GLY A 190 -8.06 -10.37 -2.82
N GLY A 191 -7.66 -10.42 -1.55
CA GLY A 191 -6.65 -9.52 -0.99
C GLY A 191 -5.32 -9.62 -1.74
N MET A 192 -4.77 -10.83 -1.88
CA MET A 192 -3.50 -11.04 -2.57
C MET A 192 -3.53 -10.60 -4.04
N ARG A 193 -4.62 -10.86 -4.77
CA ARG A 193 -4.81 -10.38 -6.16
C ARG A 193 -4.79 -8.85 -6.23
N LEU A 194 -5.54 -8.19 -5.33
CA LEU A 194 -5.60 -6.74 -5.28
C LEU A 194 -4.24 -6.14 -4.92
N SER A 195 -3.54 -6.70 -3.92
CA SER A 195 -2.18 -6.29 -3.56
C SER A 195 -1.23 -6.39 -4.75
N ALA A 196 -1.21 -7.54 -5.43
CA ALA A 196 -0.35 -7.75 -6.60
C ALA A 196 -0.62 -6.71 -7.70
N ALA A 197 -1.88 -6.42 -7.98
CA ALA A 197 -2.26 -5.47 -9.02
C ALA A 197 -1.92 -4.00 -8.67
N LEU A 198 -1.83 -3.68 -7.38
CA LEU A 198 -1.42 -2.37 -6.89
C LEU A 198 0.11 -2.22 -6.74
N GLY A 199 0.88 -3.20 -7.22
CA GLY A 199 2.35 -3.19 -7.17
C GLY A 199 2.93 -3.80 -5.90
N GLY A 200 2.12 -4.48 -5.08
CA GLY A 200 2.61 -5.35 -4.02
C GLY A 200 3.15 -6.67 -4.55
N GLY A 201 3.84 -7.42 -3.70
CA GLY A 201 4.28 -8.78 -4.03
C GLY A 201 3.10 -9.70 -4.36
N SER A 202 3.20 -10.43 -5.46
CA SER A 202 2.25 -11.48 -5.83
C SER A 202 2.67 -12.81 -5.21
N THR A 203 1.72 -13.56 -4.64
CA THR A 203 1.96 -14.98 -4.28
C THR A 203 1.82 -15.92 -5.47
N ALA A 204 1.46 -15.42 -6.65
CA ALA A 204 1.46 -16.24 -7.86
C ALA A 204 2.87 -16.75 -8.19
N SER A 205 3.91 -15.95 -7.92
CA SER A 205 5.31 -16.39 -8.03
C SER A 205 5.73 -17.38 -6.94
N MET A 206 4.87 -17.63 -5.95
CA MET A 206 5.08 -18.68 -4.95
C MET A 206 4.52 -20.03 -5.40
N ARG A 207 3.70 -20.10 -6.45
CA ARG A 207 3.16 -21.37 -6.94
C ARG A 207 4.27 -22.17 -7.61
N GLY A 208 4.41 -23.43 -7.22
CA GLY A 208 5.45 -24.31 -7.76
C GLY A 208 6.83 -24.07 -7.16
N LEU A 209 6.98 -23.14 -6.22
CA LEU A 209 8.23 -22.99 -5.47
C LEU A 209 8.53 -24.28 -4.70
N THR A 210 9.71 -24.83 -4.96
CA THR A 210 10.24 -25.95 -4.20
C THR A 210 11.23 -25.44 -3.16
N VAL A 211 11.03 -25.81 -1.91
CA VAL A 211 11.89 -25.47 -0.78
C VAL A 211 12.84 -26.63 -0.52
N LYS A 212 14.14 -26.41 -0.71
CA LYS A 212 15.19 -27.40 -0.46
C LYS A 212 16.06 -26.97 0.72
N PRO A 213 16.53 -27.92 1.55
CA PRO A 213 17.55 -27.60 2.55
C PRO A 213 18.86 -27.23 1.84
N MET A 214 19.56 -26.21 2.34
CA MET A 214 20.88 -25.87 1.84
C MET A 214 21.94 -26.75 2.51
N VAL A 215 22.77 -27.41 1.72
CA VAL A 215 23.79 -28.34 2.25
C VAL A 215 24.78 -27.58 3.13
N GLY A 216 24.92 -28.00 4.39
CA GLY A 216 25.86 -27.42 5.36
C GLY A 216 25.34 -26.18 6.11
N LEU A 217 24.10 -25.75 5.87
CA LEU A 217 23.49 -24.59 6.56
C LEU A 217 22.10 -24.98 7.09
N ASP A 218 22.05 -25.32 8.37
CA ASP A 218 20.87 -25.94 9.01
C ASP A 218 19.65 -25.01 9.15
N ASN A 219 19.85 -23.70 9.02
CA ASN A 219 18.81 -22.67 9.14
C ASN A 219 18.52 -21.94 7.82
N ILE A 220 19.09 -22.37 6.70
CA ILE A 220 18.87 -21.74 5.39
C ILE A 220 18.15 -22.71 4.46
N VAL A 221 17.12 -22.20 3.80
CA VAL A 221 16.41 -22.91 2.75
C VAL A 221 16.59 -22.20 1.42
N GLU A 222 16.71 -22.99 0.36
CA GLU A 222 16.71 -22.52 -1.01
C GLU A 222 15.32 -22.72 -1.61
N LEU A 223 14.74 -21.64 -2.13
CA LEU A 223 13.48 -21.66 -2.86
C LEU A 223 13.79 -21.63 -4.35
N THR A 224 13.25 -22.58 -5.10
CA THR A 224 13.47 -22.69 -6.54
C THR A 224 12.15 -22.56 -7.29
N ASP A 225 12.07 -21.62 -8.24
CA ASP A 225 11.04 -21.56 -9.29
C ASP A 225 11.67 -21.93 -10.63
N GLY A 226 11.79 -23.22 -10.92
CA GLY A 226 12.47 -23.72 -12.10
C GLY A 226 13.94 -23.26 -12.20
N ASN A 227 14.18 -22.15 -12.91
CA ASN A 227 15.50 -21.58 -13.15
C ASN A 227 15.93 -20.48 -12.16
N GLN A 228 15.02 -19.98 -11.32
CA GLN A 228 15.35 -18.95 -10.33
C GLN A 228 15.51 -19.57 -8.95
N THR A 229 16.57 -19.17 -8.23
CA THR A 229 16.78 -19.57 -6.85
C THR A 229 16.88 -18.37 -5.92
N ALA A 230 16.22 -18.45 -4.78
CA ALA A 230 16.28 -17.48 -3.70
C ALA A 230 16.67 -18.19 -2.41
N ARG A 231 17.42 -17.52 -1.53
CA ARG A 231 17.82 -18.08 -0.24
C ARG A 231 17.07 -17.37 0.87
N TRP A 232 16.38 -18.13 1.72
CA TRP A 232 15.73 -17.60 2.91
C TRP A 232 16.43 -18.13 4.15
N GLU A 233 16.86 -17.21 5.00
CA GLU A 233 17.26 -17.54 6.36
C GLU A 233 16.01 -17.76 7.22
N CYS A 234 16.02 -18.82 8.02
CA CYS A 234 14.92 -19.23 8.85
C CYS A 234 15.32 -19.21 10.34
N VAL A 235 14.32 -18.93 11.19
CA VAL A 235 14.46 -18.94 12.64
C VAL A 235 13.43 -19.91 13.22
N LYS A 236 13.83 -20.72 14.20
CA LYS A 236 12.92 -21.62 14.91
C LYS A 236 12.34 -20.90 16.13
N LEU A 237 11.03 -20.78 16.19
CA LEU A 237 10.25 -20.19 17.29
C LEU A 237 9.17 -21.18 17.72
N ASP A 238 9.13 -21.55 18.99
CA ASP A 238 8.17 -22.53 19.54
C ASP A 238 8.02 -23.82 18.73
N GLY A 239 9.15 -24.36 18.25
CA GLY A 239 9.15 -25.57 17.42
C GLY A 239 8.83 -25.35 15.94
N LYS A 240 8.39 -24.17 15.53
CA LYS A 240 8.02 -23.82 14.16
C LYS A 240 9.13 -23.03 13.47
N TRP A 241 9.38 -23.33 12.20
CA TRP A 241 10.36 -22.59 11.39
C TRP A 241 9.66 -21.54 10.55
N LEU A 242 10.15 -20.29 10.65
CA LEU A 242 9.67 -19.17 9.87
C LEU A 242 10.82 -18.44 9.18
N PRO A 243 10.58 -17.80 8.03
CA PRO A 243 11.52 -16.88 7.42
C PRO A 243 11.89 -15.73 8.39
N ARG A 244 13.18 -15.39 8.48
CA ARG A 244 13.68 -14.33 9.37
C ARG A 244 13.03 -12.98 9.06
N ASN A 245 12.86 -12.64 7.77
CA ASN A 245 12.22 -11.39 7.35
C ASN A 245 10.78 -11.23 7.90
N LEU A 246 10.02 -12.32 8.02
CA LEU A 246 8.70 -12.31 8.64
C LEU A 246 8.82 -12.05 10.14
N THR A 247 9.75 -12.75 10.80
CA THR A 247 10.00 -12.64 12.23
C THR A 247 10.40 -11.22 12.65
N ASP A 248 11.38 -10.64 11.94
CA ASP A 248 11.90 -9.30 12.24
C ASP A 248 10.83 -8.22 12.06
N ARG A 249 9.91 -8.40 11.10
CA ARG A 249 8.84 -7.44 10.79
C ARG A 249 7.60 -7.63 11.64
N TRP A 250 7.41 -8.81 12.24
CA TRP A 250 6.19 -9.17 12.96
C TRP A 250 5.71 -8.13 13.97
N PRO A 251 6.58 -7.60 14.88
CA PRO A 251 6.14 -6.60 15.86
C PRO A 251 5.61 -5.32 15.21
N ALA A 252 6.27 -4.85 14.15
CA ALA A 252 5.84 -3.66 13.42
C ALA A 252 4.52 -3.88 12.66
N LEU A 253 4.30 -5.08 12.12
CA LEU A 253 3.04 -5.45 11.46
C LEU A 253 1.89 -5.44 12.47
N MET A 254 2.06 -6.07 13.64
CA MET A 254 1.05 -6.11 14.69
C MET A 254 0.76 -4.72 15.27
N ALA A 255 1.80 -3.93 15.55
CA ALA A 255 1.65 -2.55 16.01
C ALA A 255 0.88 -1.69 14.98
N SER A 256 1.18 -1.85 13.69
CA SER A 256 0.47 -1.16 12.61
C SER A 256 -1.00 -1.57 12.57
N GLY A 257 -1.30 -2.87 12.68
CA GLY A 257 -2.66 -3.37 12.76
C GLY A 257 -3.47 -2.74 13.90
N HIS A 258 -2.92 -2.76 15.12
CA HIS A 258 -3.58 -2.14 16.27
C HIS A 258 -3.76 -0.64 16.12
N ALA A 259 -2.76 0.08 15.59
CA ALA A 259 -2.84 1.52 15.35
C ALA A 259 -3.92 1.90 14.31
N VAL A 260 -4.23 0.99 13.38
CA VAL A 260 -5.30 1.17 12.41
C VAL A 260 -6.68 0.98 13.06
N LEU A 261 -6.85 -0.02 13.93
CA LEU A 261 -8.15 -0.37 14.53
C LEU A 261 -8.53 0.52 15.71
N LYS A 262 -7.56 0.89 16.56
CA LYS A 262 -7.76 1.71 17.77
C LYS A 262 -8.70 2.91 17.58
N PRO A 263 -8.61 3.69 16.49
CA PRO A 263 -9.44 4.88 16.32
C PRO A 263 -10.93 4.61 16.02
N PHE A 264 -11.30 3.35 15.80
CA PHE A 264 -12.67 2.90 15.52
C PHE A 264 -13.30 2.14 16.69
N GLY A 265 -12.55 1.92 17.78
CA GLY A 265 -13.05 1.27 18.98
C GLY A 265 -14.18 2.05 19.64
N ALA A 266 -15.13 1.35 20.25
CA ALA A 266 -16.31 1.91 20.88
C ALA A 266 -15.97 3.02 21.90
N ASN A 267 -14.96 2.81 22.74
CA ASN A 267 -14.51 3.83 23.70
C ASN A 267 -13.93 5.06 23.00
N ALA A 268 -13.09 4.87 21.97
CA ALA A 268 -12.48 5.97 21.23
C ALA A 268 -13.51 6.84 20.50
N LEU A 269 -14.59 6.23 20.01
CA LEU A 269 -15.69 6.93 19.33
C LEU A 269 -16.72 7.52 20.31
N LYS A 270 -16.89 6.91 21.48
CA LYS A 270 -17.66 7.48 22.59
C LYS A 270 -17.02 8.77 23.11
N ASP A 271 -15.68 8.78 23.24
CA ASP A 271 -14.91 9.95 23.67
C ASP A 271 -14.76 11.00 22.56
N ASN A 272 -15.12 10.66 21.31
CA ASN A 272 -15.08 11.55 20.15
C ASN A 272 -16.34 11.40 19.28
N PRO A 273 -17.49 11.92 19.75
CA PRO A 273 -18.78 11.76 19.05
C PRO A 273 -18.80 12.45 17.69
N GLU A 274 -18.06 13.57 17.52
CA GLU A 274 -17.92 14.26 16.23
C GLU A 274 -17.28 13.36 15.18
N ARG A 275 -16.24 12.61 15.57
CA ARG A 275 -15.59 11.64 14.69
C ARG A 275 -16.55 10.50 14.33
N LYS A 276 -17.31 9.99 15.30
CA LYS A 276 -18.33 8.96 15.03
C LYS A 276 -19.34 9.47 14.00
N ALA A 277 -19.88 10.68 14.22
CA ALA A 277 -20.82 11.30 13.30
C ALA A 277 -20.22 11.50 11.89
N ALA A 278 -18.96 11.95 11.80
CA ALA A 278 -18.28 12.12 10.51
C ALA A 278 -18.05 10.78 9.78
N LEU A 279 -17.75 9.70 10.50
CA LEU A 279 -17.61 8.37 9.92
C LEU A 279 -18.97 7.83 9.44
N MET A 280 -20.02 8.00 10.24
CA MET A 280 -21.38 7.59 9.86
C MET A 280 -21.86 8.34 8.62
N ALA A 281 -21.70 9.67 8.60
CA ALA A 281 -22.04 10.50 7.43
C ALA A 281 -21.27 10.08 6.17
N LEU A 282 -19.98 9.77 6.31
CA LEU A 282 -19.19 9.27 5.18
C LEU A 282 -19.69 7.91 4.67
N LEU A 283 -20.08 7.00 5.56
CA LEU A 283 -20.68 5.72 5.15
C LEU A 283 -22.04 5.92 4.48
N ASP A 284 -22.86 6.86 4.94
CA ASP A 284 -24.10 7.25 4.28
C ASP A 284 -23.85 7.82 2.88
N ASP A 285 -22.88 8.72 2.72
CA ASP A 285 -22.48 9.28 1.42
C ASP A 285 -22.03 8.19 0.44
N VAL A 286 -21.26 7.21 0.93
CA VAL A 286 -20.85 6.03 0.13
C VAL A 286 -22.08 5.19 -0.23
N GLY A 287 -22.96 4.92 0.74
CA GLY A 287 -24.19 4.18 0.52
C GLY A 287 -25.11 4.83 -0.52
N GLN A 288 -25.20 6.16 -0.53
CA GLN A 288 -25.94 6.93 -1.53
C GLN A 288 -25.26 6.88 -2.90
N SER A 289 -23.94 7.00 -2.94
CA SER A 289 -23.15 6.87 -4.18
C SER A 289 -23.35 5.49 -4.83
N LEU A 290 -23.37 4.43 -4.02
CA LEU A 290 -23.68 3.07 -4.48
C LEU A 290 -25.13 2.95 -5.00
N THR A 291 -26.12 3.63 -4.39
CA THR A 291 -27.49 3.67 -4.96
C THR A 291 -27.48 4.25 -6.36
N LYS A 292 -26.75 5.34 -6.58
CA LYS A 292 -26.69 6.01 -7.88
C LYS A 292 -26.05 5.12 -8.93
N ILE A 293 -24.99 4.41 -8.57
CA ILE A 293 -24.35 3.40 -9.43
C ILE A 293 -25.33 2.26 -9.74
N ASP A 294 -26.11 1.80 -8.76
CA ASP A 294 -27.08 0.73 -8.93
C ASP A 294 -28.29 1.11 -9.81
N LEU A 295 -28.66 2.41 -9.82
CA LEU A 295 -29.73 2.93 -10.66
C LEU A 295 -29.28 3.32 -12.07
N ALA A 296 -27.98 3.50 -12.31
CA ALA A 296 -27.45 3.90 -13.61
C ALA A 296 -27.65 2.79 -14.65
N GLU A 297 -28.24 3.13 -15.80
CA GLU A 297 -28.39 2.23 -16.93
C GLU A 297 -27.16 2.26 -17.84
N ASN A 298 -26.44 3.38 -17.85
CA ASN A 298 -25.23 3.57 -18.65
C ASN A 298 -24.25 4.54 -17.96
N ALA A 299 -23.03 4.66 -18.52
CA ALA A 299 -21.97 5.49 -17.94
C ALA A 299 -22.28 7.00 -17.91
N SER A 300 -23.11 7.49 -18.84
CA SER A 300 -23.48 8.90 -18.93
C SER A 300 -24.51 9.32 -17.88
N ASP A 301 -25.29 8.37 -17.36
CA ASP A 301 -26.21 8.64 -16.23
C ASP A 301 -25.44 9.04 -14.97
N LEU A 302 -24.19 8.59 -14.85
CA LEU A 302 -23.31 8.98 -13.74
C LEU A 302 -22.65 10.34 -13.97
N ASP A 303 -22.82 11.01 -15.10
CA ASP A 303 -21.99 12.17 -15.43
C ASP A 303 -22.22 13.36 -14.51
N GLY A 304 -23.49 13.66 -14.20
CA GLY A 304 -23.87 14.72 -13.26
C GLY A 304 -23.55 14.39 -11.80
N ASP A 305 -23.56 13.10 -11.46
CA ASP A 305 -23.33 12.62 -10.09
C ASP A 305 -21.87 12.31 -9.78
N TRP A 306 -21.05 12.13 -10.81
CA TRP A 306 -19.65 11.73 -10.66
C TRP A 306 -18.83 12.64 -9.77
N PRO A 307 -18.93 13.98 -9.82
CA PRO A 307 -18.16 14.83 -8.91
C PRO A 307 -18.42 14.49 -7.43
N ALA A 308 -19.68 14.19 -7.07
CA ALA A 308 -20.04 13.79 -5.73
C ALA A 308 -19.54 12.37 -5.41
N ILE A 309 -19.75 11.41 -6.32
CA ILE A 309 -19.28 10.03 -6.19
C ILE A 309 -17.75 10.00 -5.99
N ALA A 310 -17.01 10.70 -6.84
CA ALA A 310 -15.57 10.81 -6.79
C ALA A 310 -15.09 11.51 -5.51
N ALA A 311 -15.75 12.60 -5.09
CA ALA A 311 -15.40 13.27 -3.84
C ALA A 311 -15.59 12.34 -2.63
N THR A 312 -16.67 11.56 -2.59
CA THR A 312 -16.93 10.56 -1.56
C THR A 312 -15.85 9.48 -1.54
N PHE A 313 -15.50 8.90 -2.70
CA PHE A 313 -14.44 7.89 -2.77
C PHE A 313 -13.05 8.46 -2.46
N LEU A 314 -12.76 9.71 -2.82
CA LEU A 314 -11.50 10.38 -2.45
C LEU A 314 -11.40 10.57 -0.94
N ARG A 315 -12.47 11.08 -0.30
CA ARG A 315 -12.57 11.17 1.16
C ARG A 315 -12.39 9.80 1.82
N LEU A 316 -12.99 8.76 1.23
CA LEU A 316 -12.79 7.37 1.65
C LEU A 316 -11.31 6.99 1.56
N VAL A 317 -10.59 7.23 0.46
CA VAL A 317 -9.15 6.91 0.40
C VAL A 317 -8.26 7.88 1.21
N GLY A 318 -8.85 8.85 1.92
CA GLY A 318 -8.13 9.82 2.74
C GLY A 318 -7.41 10.87 1.91
N ARG A 319 -7.83 11.03 0.64
CA ARG A 319 -7.42 12.13 -0.21
C ARG A 319 -8.48 13.23 -0.09
N PRO A 320 -8.11 14.47 0.24
CA PRO A 320 -9.06 15.56 0.08
C PRO A 320 -9.52 15.58 -1.40
N PRO A 321 -10.82 15.80 -1.68
CA PRO A 321 -11.24 16.04 -3.06
C PRO A 321 -10.41 17.21 -3.60
N PRO A 322 -9.90 17.14 -4.84
CA PRO A 322 -9.27 18.30 -5.43
C PRO A 322 -10.31 19.42 -5.39
N PRO A 323 -9.98 20.58 -4.79
CA PRO A 323 -10.90 21.70 -4.76
C PRO A 323 -11.28 22.05 -6.20
N PRO A 324 -12.58 22.21 -6.48
CA PRO A 324 -13.04 22.48 -7.84
C PRO A 324 -12.35 23.75 -8.38
N GLY A 325 -11.62 23.61 -9.48
CA GLY A 325 -11.07 24.75 -10.24
C GLY A 325 -9.60 25.14 -10.00
N ARG A 326 -8.79 24.42 -9.21
CA ARG A 326 -7.34 24.73 -9.08
C ARG A 326 -6.51 24.23 -10.27
N VAL A 327 -6.70 24.83 -11.43
CA VAL A 327 -5.88 24.57 -12.62
C VAL A 327 -4.78 25.61 -12.72
N LEU A 328 -3.52 25.18 -12.56
CA LEU A 328 -2.38 26.06 -12.81
C LEU A 328 -2.01 25.95 -14.30
N LYS A 329 -2.40 26.95 -15.09
CA LYS A 329 -1.98 27.03 -16.49
C LYS A 329 -0.52 27.47 -16.55
N TRP A 330 0.35 26.59 -17.04
CA TRP A 330 1.79 26.83 -17.11
C TRP A 330 2.34 26.29 -18.42
N SER A 331 2.92 27.15 -19.26
CA SER A 331 3.61 26.73 -20.48
C SER A 331 5.09 26.47 -20.21
N TYR A 332 5.55 25.23 -20.31
CA TYR A 332 6.95 24.85 -20.11
C TYR A 332 7.70 24.69 -21.46
N GLY A 333 8.80 25.44 -21.63
CA GLY A 333 9.89 25.16 -22.58
C GLY A 333 9.76 25.64 -24.04
N GLY A 334 10.61 26.58 -24.47
CA GLY A 334 10.96 26.81 -25.89
C GLY A 334 11.73 28.12 -26.14
N ASP A 335 12.99 28.01 -26.55
CA ASP A 335 13.93 28.88 -27.31
C ASP A 335 13.89 30.42 -27.24
N LEU A 336 13.18 31.04 -26.30
CA LEU A 336 13.34 32.45 -25.91
C LEU A 336 13.32 32.55 -24.38
N PRO A 337 14.02 33.52 -23.75
CA PRO A 337 14.56 33.37 -22.41
C PRO A 337 13.46 33.10 -21.39
N GLY A 338 13.56 31.94 -20.72
CA GLY A 338 12.63 31.42 -19.70
C GLY A 338 12.42 32.31 -18.46
N VAL A 339 12.96 33.52 -18.48
CA VAL A 339 12.80 34.54 -17.44
C VAL A 339 11.46 35.27 -17.56
N GLN A 340 10.89 35.47 -18.76
CA GLN A 340 9.77 36.41 -18.90
C GLN A 340 8.40 35.92 -18.39
N ASN A 341 8.14 34.61 -18.34
CA ASN A 341 6.86 34.08 -17.81
C ASN A 341 6.94 33.63 -16.34
N ILE A 342 8.11 33.17 -15.87
CA ILE A 342 8.38 33.05 -14.44
C ILE A 342 8.31 34.45 -13.82
N ALA A 343 8.87 35.49 -14.47
CA ALA A 343 8.79 36.87 -14.01
C ALA A 343 7.38 37.50 -13.97
N ARG A 344 6.35 36.87 -14.56
CA ARG A 344 4.97 37.37 -14.51
C ARG A 344 4.17 36.74 -13.34
N SER A 345 4.56 35.55 -12.89
CA SER A 345 4.02 34.90 -11.70
C SER A 345 4.78 35.32 -10.45
N LEU A 346 6.09 35.48 -10.57
CA LEU A 346 6.87 36.34 -9.68
C LEU A 346 6.29 37.77 -9.81
N ARG A 347 6.17 38.47 -8.68
CA ARG A 347 5.49 39.77 -8.54
C ARG A 347 3.97 39.75 -8.44
N GLN A 348 3.32 38.59 -8.43
CA GLN A 348 1.89 38.54 -8.10
C GLN A 348 1.67 38.82 -6.61
N PRO A 349 0.69 39.66 -6.26
CA PRO A 349 0.23 39.78 -4.89
C PRO A 349 -0.26 38.43 -4.37
N ARG A 350 0.03 38.14 -3.10
CA ARG A 350 -0.49 36.98 -2.36
C ARG A 350 -2.01 36.82 -2.54
N ALA A 351 -2.75 37.92 -2.49
CA ALA A 351 -4.20 37.92 -2.64
C ALA A 351 -4.65 37.35 -3.99
N ASP A 352 -3.90 37.57 -5.07
CA ASP A 352 -4.25 37.09 -6.40
C ASP A 352 -3.99 35.59 -6.55
N ILE A 353 -2.93 35.08 -5.90
CA ILE A 353 -2.70 33.63 -5.78
C ILE A 353 -3.83 32.99 -4.99
N ILE A 354 -4.20 33.54 -3.83
CA ILE A 354 -5.31 33.02 -3.02
C ILE A 354 -6.64 33.09 -3.78
N LYS A 355 -6.88 34.16 -4.54
CA LYS A 355 -8.08 34.30 -5.36
C LYS A 355 -8.14 33.24 -6.46
N SER A 356 -7.01 32.88 -7.06
CA SER A 356 -6.94 31.96 -8.20
C SER A 356 -6.86 30.50 -7.78
N LEU A 357 -6.11 30.21 -6.72
CA LEU A 357 -5.83 28.85 -6.24
C LEU A 357 -6.50 28.55 -4.90
N GLY A 358 -7.26 29.47 -4.31
CA GLY A 358 -7.78 29.31 -2.95
C GLY A 358 -6.70 29.40 -1.86
N GLU A 359 -7.08 29.12 -0.62
CA GLU A 359 -6.15 29.09 0.52
C GLU A 359 -5.10 27.97 0.36
N PRO A 360 -3.83 28.22 0.73
CA PRO A 360 -2.77 27.22 0.66
C PRO A 360 -2.99 26.11 1.66
N ASP A 361 -2.51 24.90 1.33
CA ASP A 361 -2.62 23.74 2.22
C ASP A 361 -1.70 23.87 3.43
N GLN A 362 -0.54 24.51 3.24
CA GLN A 362 0.42 24.80 4.31
C GLN A 362 1.10 26.15 4.10
N VAL A 363 1.47 26.80 5.19
CA VAL A 363 2.36 27.98 5.20
C VAL A 363 3.61 27.61 5.97
N VAL A 364 4.76 27.64 5.32
CA VAL A 364 6.02 27.09 5.86
C VAL A 364 7.08 28.17 5.90
N ALA A 365 7.84 28.24 7.00
CA ALA A 365 8.99 29.14 7.08
C ALA A 365 10.13 28.65 6.16
N PRO A 366 10.95 29.55 5.60
CA PRO A 366 12.03 29.18 4.69
C PRO A 366 13.13 28.45 5.46
N ASN A 367 13.61 27.31 4.93
CA ASN A 367 14.71 26.55 5.52
C ASN A 367 16.12 27.10 5.14
N GLN A 368 16.18 28.31 4.58
CA GLN A 368 17.44 28.96 4.18
C GLN A 368 18.01 29.82 5.33
N PRO A 369 19.35 30.00 5.40
CA PRO A 369 19.98 30.86 6.40
C PRO A 369 19.52 32.32 6.28
N ALA A 370 19.50 33.04 7.40
CA ALA A 370 18.92 34.38 7.50
C ALA A 370 19.57 35.44 6.58
N ASN A 371 20.78 35.20 6.10
CA ASN A 371 21.56 36.16 5.32
C ASN A 371 21.41 36.01 3.79
N THR A 372 20.51 35.17 3.29
CA THR A 372 20.26 35.04 1.85
C THR A 372 19.50 36.27 1.33
N PRO A 373 20.06 37.05 0.38
CA PRO A 373 19.32 38.14 -0.26
C PRO A 373 18.07 37.59 -0.96
N GLN A 374 16.93 38.28 -0.84
CA GLN A 374 15.64 37.83 -1.38
C GLN A 374 15.11 36.52 -0.78
N ARG A 375 15.44 36.22 0.48
CA ARG A 375 14.82 35.12 1.23
C ARG A 375 13.31 35.39 1.39
N PRO A 376 12.43 34.46 0.94
CA PRO A 376 11.01 34.54 1.26
C PRO A 376 10.76 34.69 2.76
N GLU A 377 9.72 35.38 3.17
CA GLU A 377 9.28 35.40 4.57
C GLU A 377 8.63 34.06 4.95
N PHE A 378 7.90 33.48 3.99
CA PHE A 378 7.27 32.17 4.08
C PHE A 378 6.98 31.63 2.67
N TYR A 379 6.68 30.34 2.62
CA TYR A 379 6.16 29.65 1.43
C TYR A 379 4.70 29.27 1.63
N MET A 380 3.88 29.57 0.64
CA MET A 380 2.52 29.04 0.51
C MET A 380 2.56 27.77 -0.32
N VAL A 381 2.30 26.63 0.30
CA VAL A 381 2.39 25.31 -0.33
C VAL A 381 1.00 24.84 -0.74
N TYR A 382 0.89 24.48 -2.02
CA TYR A 382 -0.29 23.92 -2.66
C TYR A 382 0.03 22.52 -3.16
N ARG A 383 -0.79 21.52 -2.80
CA ARG A 383 -0.60 20.13 -3.16
C ARG A 383 -1.63 19.66 -4.18
N GLY A 384 -1.24 18.71 -5.02
CA GLY A 384 -2.13 18.08 -5.98
C GLY A 384 -2.64 19.04 -7.07
N LEU A 385 -1.82 20.02 -7.47
CA LEU A 385 -2.13 20.90 -8.58
C LEU A 385 -1.98 20.16 -9.91
N GLU A 386 -2.93 20.36 -10.80
CA GLU A 386 -2.82 19.92 -12.19
C GLU A 386 -2.14 21.02 -13.00
N LEU A 387 -0.98 20.69 -13.59
CA LEU A 387 -0.30 21.58 -14.52
C LEU A 387 -0.89 21.39 -15.91
N PHE A 388 -1.45 22.47 -16.46
CA PHE A 388 -1.92 22.47 -17.83
C PHE A 388 -0.91 23.18 -18.73
N ASP A 389 -0.21 22.42 -19.57
CA ASP A 389 0.56 23.00 -20.67
C ASP A 389 -0.40 23.42 -21.78
N ALA A 390 -0.50 24.73 -22.00
CA ALA A 390 -1.40 25.30 -23.01
C ALA A 390 -1.03 24.92 -24.46
N ARG A 391 0.06 24.18 -24.67
CA ARG A 391 0.51 23.75 -26.00
C ARG A 391 -0.19 22.47 -26.44
N PRO A 392 -0.77 22.43 -27.66
CA PRO A 392 -1.38 21.21 -28.19
C PRO A 392 -0.38 20.04 -28.24
N GLY A 393 -0.77 18.88 -27.71
CA GLY A 393 0.02 17.64 -27.80
C GLY A 393 1.09 17.42 -26.74
N ARG A 394 1.17 18.25 -25.69
CA ARG A 394 2.01 17.96 -24.51
C ARG A 394 1.14 17.48 -23.33
N ASN A 395 1.64 16.48 -22.61
CA ASN A 395 0.94 15.86 -21.49
C ASN A 395 0.75 16.85 -20.34
N ASN A 396 -0.42 16.84 -19.71
CA ASN A 396 -0.63 17.45 -18.40
C ASN A 396 0.29 16.75 -17.39
N ALA A 397 1.14 17.50 -16.72
CA ALA A 397 1.95 16.99 -15.62
C ALA A 397 1.20 17.26 -14.31
N ARG A 398 1.09 16.25 -13.45
CA ARG A 398 0.57 16.46 -12.09
C ARG A 398 1.75 16.80 -11.20
N LEU A 399 1.66 17.91 -10.48
CA LEU A 399 2.68 18.30 -9.50
C LEU A 399 2.26 17.82 -8.13
N ASP A 400 3.19 17.20 -7.41
CA ASP A 400 2.92 16.71 -6.05
C ASP A 400 2.75 17.91 -5.12
N ALA A 401 3.60 18.94 -5.28
CA ALA A 401 3.47 20.21 -4.60
C ALA A 401 4.06 21.40 -5.39
N VAL A 402 3.47 22.58 -5.18
CA VAL A 402 4.03 23.87 -5.62
C VAL A 402 4.06 24.80 -4.42
N ALA A 403 5.21 25.43 -4.16
CA ALA A 403 5.40 26.36 -3.08
C ALA A 403 5.73 27.76 -3.62
N PHE A 404 4.90 28.76 -3.30
CA PHE A 404 5.13 30.15 -3.66
C PHE A 404 5.79 30.90 -2.49
N GLY A 405 7.04 31.32 -2.65
CA GLY A 405 7.77 32.12 -1.67
C GLY A 405 7.34 33.59 -1.73
N ILE A 406 6.94 34.16 -0.60
CA ILE A 406 6.37 35.51 -0.50
C ILE A 406 7.33 36.45 0.25
N ILE A 407 7.55 37.67 -0.26
CA ILE A 407 8.19 38.80 0.46
C ILE A 407 7.28 40.01 0.32
N ASN A 408 7.01 40.72 1.42
CA ASN A 408 6.15 41.91 1.43
C ASN A 408 4.80 41.70 0.70
N GLY A 409 4.21 40.51 0.86
CA GLY A 409 2.93 40.15 0.25
C GLY A 409 3.00 39.86 -1.25
N VAL A 410 4.19 39.71 -1.82
CA VAL A 410 4.42 39.49 -3.25
C VAL A 410 5.25 38.24 -3.49
N VAL A 411 4.93 37.47 -4.53
CA VAL A 411 5.64 36.23 -4.89
C VAL A 411 7.03 36.56 -5.43
N VAL A 412 8.07 35.95 -4.86
CA VAL A 412 9.48 36.15 -5.26
C VAL A 412 10.19 34.85 -5.60
N ASP A 413 9.62 33.70 -5.20
CA ASP A 413 10.18 32.38 -5.47
C ASP A 413 9.05 31.38 -5.77
N ILE A 414 9.33 30.37 -6.60
CA ILE A 414 8.41 29.28 -6.89
C ILE A 414 9.21 27.98 -6.90
N GLN A 415 8.87 27.07 -6.00
CA GLN A 415 9.43 25.72 -5.94
C GLN A 415 8.38 24.72 -6.38
N VAL A 416 8.80 23.72 -7.14
CA VAL A 416 7.93 22.67 -7.65
C VAL A 416 8.52 21.32 -7.28
N GLN A 417 7.67 20.42 -6.81
CA GLN A 417 7.99 19.03 -6.49
C GLN A 417 7.12 18.10 -7.32
#